data_AF-A0A962R266-F1
#
_entry.id   AF-A0A962R266-F1
#
_cell.length_a   1.000
_cell.length_b   1.000
_cell.length_c   1.000
_cell.angle_alpha   90.00
_cell.angle_beta   90.00
_cell.angle_gamma   90.00
#
_symmetry.space_group_name_H-M   'P 1'
#
loop_
_entity.id
_entity.type
_entity.pdbx_description
1 polymer ?
#
loop_
_entity_poly.entity_id
_entity_poly.type
_entity_poly.pdbx_seq_one_letter_code
_entity_poly.pdbx_strand_id
1 'polypeptide(L)'
;FVARVQQWRNFIFVPVLLAMASVNGVMHWSAWMGEARLQSEAGTVMVLLISLLMSTMAGRVVPMFTANGTGTPRVADMPRLEAAAMLTMLLATLAGSSARQLPPTVVAACMLLAAATLFVRGLRWRIWVTFRTPLLWSLHLSYWCIPLGLFLFGMSQLTGQPAHSQVIHTLTVGAMG
;
A
#
# COMPACT_ATOMS: atom_id res chain seq x y z
N PHE A 1 30.43 6.56 -3.31
CA PHE A 1 29.74 6.15 -4.56
C PHE A 1 28.26 6.58 -4.63
N VAL A 2 27.52 6.69 -3.52
CA VAL A 2 26.08 7.07 -3.52
C VAL A 2 25.82 8.56 -3.83
N ALA A 3 26.72 9.47 -3.44
CA ALA A 3 26.57 10.91 -3.70
C ALA A 3 26.71 11.32 -5.18
N ARG A 4 27.16 10.41 -6.06
CA ARG A 4 27.49 10.72 -7.46
C ARG A 4 26.32 10.55 -8.45
N VAL A 5 25.18 9.99 -8.00
CA VAL A 5 24.07 9.59 -8.89
C VAL A 5 22.78 10.39 -8.65
N GLN A 6 22.75 11.34 -7.70
CA GLN A 6 21.59 12.18 -7.39
C GLN A 6 20.23 11.42 -7.30
N GLN A 7 20.22 10.21 -6.72
CA GLN A 7 19.00 9.45 -6.49
C GLN A 7 18.24 9.89 -5.22
N TRP A 8 18.12 11.20 -5.00
CA TRP A 8 17.39 11.78 -3.86
C TRP A 8 15.94 11.30 -3.78
N ARG A 9 15.36 10.90 -4.92
CA ARG A 9 14.02 10.32 -5.01
C ARG A 9 13.86 8.95 -4.34
N ASN A 10 14.95 8.26 -3.99
CA ASN A 10 14.92 6.99 -3.26
C ASN A 10 15.07 7.16 -1.73
N PHE A 11 15.27 8.39 -1.25
CA PHE A 11 15.33 8.62 0.20
C PHE A 11 14.01 8.32 0.90
N ILE A 12 12.88 8.27 0.18
CA ILE A 12 11.58 7.89 0.74
C ILE A 12 11.58 6.45 1.26
N PHE A 13 12.45 5.57 0.74
CA PHE A 13 12.54 4.18 1.20
C PHE A 13 13.25 4.06 2.54
N VAL A 14 14.21 4.94 2.85
CA VAL A 14 14.98 4.88 4.10
C VAL A 14 14.08 4.98 5.35
N PRO A 15 13.21 5.99 5.51
CA PRO A 15 12.35 6.08 6.69
C PRO A 15 11.32 4.95 6.73
N VAL A 16 10.81 4.50 5.58
CA VAL A 16 9.86 3.37 5.53
C VAL A 16 10.54 2.07 5.95
N LEU A 17 11.76 1.78 5.46
CA LEU A 17 12.53 0.60 5.84
C LEU A 17 12.94 0.64 7.31
N LEU A 18 13.33 1.81 7.83
CA LEU A 18 13.58 1.98 9.27
C LEU A 18 12.33 1.73 10.09
N ALA A 19 11.17 2.25 9.68
CA ALA A 19 9.90 1.99 10.34
C ALA A 19 9.55 0.49 10.32
N MET A 20 9.73 -0.19 9.18
CA MET A 20 9.54 -1.63 9.07
C MET A 20 10.49 -2.40 10.00
N ALA A 21 11.77 -2.01 10.07
CA ALA A 21 12.74 -2.62 10.98
C ALA A 21 12.35 -2.42 12.44
N SER A 22 11.87 -1.23 12.82
CA SER A 22 11.34 -0.96 14.16
C SER A 22 10.13 -1.81 14.50
N VAL A 23 9.15 -1.91 13.59
CA VAL A 23 7.95 -2.74 13.76
C VAL A 23 8.33 -4.22 13.88
N ASN A 24 9.30 -4.69 13.10
CA ASN A 24 9.83 -6.05 13.22
C ASN A 24 10.45 -6.30 14.60
N GLY A 25 11.21 -5.33 15.12
CA GLY A 25 11.75 -5.38 16.48
C GLY A 25 10.66 -5.47 17.55
N VAL A 26 9.61 -4.65 17.43
CA VAL A 26 8.42 -4.71 18.31
C VAL A 26 7.74 -6.07 18.21
N MET A 27 7.66 -6.66 17.01
CA MET A 27 7.05 -7.96 16.80
C MET A 27 7.83 -9.08 17.53
N HIS A 28 9.16 -9.10 17.42
CA HIS A 28 10.00 -10.05 18.16
C HIS A 28 9.95 -9.82 19.68
N TRP A 29 9.93 -8.56 20.11
CA TRP A 29 9.78 -8.20 21.51
C TRP A 29 8.44 -8.68 22.09
N SER A 30 7.34 -8.46 21.37
CA SER A 30 6.00 -8.92 21.76
C SER A 30 5.90 -10.44 21.82
N ALA A 31 6.59 -11.14 20.93
CA ALA A 31 6.65 -12.60 20.94
C ALA A 31 7.41 -13.12 22.17
N TRP A 32 8.49 -12.45 22.57
CA TRP A 32 9.25 -12.80 23.77
C TRP A 32 8.45 -12.57 25.06
N MET A 33 7.65 -11.50 25.12
CA MET A 33 6.76 -11.20 26.26
C MET A 33 5.47 -12.04 26.27
N GLY A 34 5.15 -12.74 25.17
CA GLY A 34 3.89 -13.48 25.04
C GLY A 34 2.65 -12.59 24.79
N GLU A 35 2.84 -11.35 24.35
CA GLU A 35 1.76 -10.40 24.07
C GLU A 35 1.17 -10.59 22.67
N ALA A 36 0.32 -11.61 22.51
CA ALA A 36 -0.29 -11.96 21.22
C ALA A 36 -1.04 -10.80 20.53
N ARG A 37 -1.66 -9.90 21.32
CA ARG A 37 -2.37 -8.73 20.77
C ARG A 37 -1.41 -7.72 20.14
N LEU A 38 -0.32 -7.38 20.83
CA LEU A 38 0.69 -6.45 20.32
C LEU A 38 1.35 -7.02 19.06
N GLN A 39 1.57 -8.34 19.03
CA GLN A 39 2.10 -9.05 17.87
C GLN A 39 1.19 -8.93 16.64
N SER A 40 -0.12 -9.14 16.80
CA SER A 40 -1.10 -9.01 15.72
C SER A 40 -1.20 -7.58 15.17
N GLU A 41 -1.15 -6.59 16.06
CA GLU A 41 -1.15 -5.18 15.65
C GLU A 41 0.14 -4.80 14.92
N ALA A 42 1.31 -5.22 15.41
CA ALA A 42 2.59 -5.02 14.73
C ALA A 42 2.58 -5.66 13.33
N GLY A 43 2.00 -6.86 13.19
CA GLY A 43 1.81 -7.52 11.90
C GLY A 43 0.93 -6.70 10.95
N THR A 44 -0.16 -6.13 11.44
CA THR A 44 -1.04 -5.24 10.65
C THR A 44 -0.29 -4.00 10.15
N VAL A 45 0.47 -3.36 11.04
CA VAL A 45 1.28 -2.17 10.68
C VAL A 45 2.35 -2.53 9.66
N MET A 46 3.00 -3.68 9.79
CA MET A 46 3.96 -4.18 8.80
C MET A 46 3.32 -4.34 7.43
N VAL A 47 2.13 -4.95 7.35
CA VAL A 47 1.38 -5.12 6.08
C VAL A 47 1.08 -3.76 5.46
N LEU A 48 0.61 -2.79 6.25
CA LEU A 48 0.33 -1.43 5.77
C LEU A 48 1.59 -0.71 5.29
N LEU A 49 2.73 -0.86 5.98
CA LEU A 49 4.02 -0.31 5.56
C LEU A 49 4.51 -0.92 4.24
N ILE A 50 4.36 -2.24 4.06
CA ILE A 50 4.68 -2.89 2.79
C ILE A 50 3.73 -2.39 1.69
N SER A 51 2.43 -2.26 1.96
CA SER A 51 1.49 -1.69 1.00
C SER A 51 1.84 -0.24 0.63
N LEU A 52 2.30 0.57 1.59
CA LEU A 52 2.81 1.93 1.32
C LEU A 52 4.01 1.85 0.38
N LEU A 53 5.00 1.02 0.68
CA LEU A 53 6.17 0.81 -0.17
C LEU A 53 5.78 0.36 -1.58
N MET A 54 4.91 -0.64 -1.71
CA MET A 54 4.38 -1.13 -2.98
C MET A 54 3.66 -0.02 -3.78
N SER A 55 2.80 0.76 -3.11
CA SER A 55 2.06 1.86 -3.75
C SER A 55 2.97 2.99 -4.25
N THR A 56 4.07 3.27 -3.55
CA THR A 56 5.06 4.27 -3.98
C THR A 56 5.86 3.79 -5.19
N MET A 57 6.25 2.50 -5.23
CA MET A 57 6.92 1.91 -6.38
C MET A 57 6.00 1.79 -7.60
N ALA A 58 4.76 1.38 -7.38
CA ALA A 58 3.78 1.14 -8.45
C ALA A 58 3.54 2.37 -9.33
N GLY A 59 3.60 3.58 -8.76
CA GLY A 59 3.45 4.84 -9.51
C GLY A 59 4.40 5.05 -10.68
N ARG A 60 5.58 4.43 -10.60
CA ARG A 60 6.61 4.56 -11.63
C ARG A 60 6.79 3.25 -12.38
N VAL A 61 6.79 2.15 -11.65
CA VAL A 61 7.00 0.80 -12.19
C VAL A 61 5.84 0.43 -13.11
N VAL A 62 4.58 0.56 -12.67
CA VAL A 62 3.45 0.10 -13.48
C VAL A 62 3.34 0.88 -14.81
N PRO A 63 3.36 2.23 -14.84
CA PRO A 63 3.33 2.96 -16.11
C PRO A 63 4.53 2.68 -17.02
N MET A 64 5.74 2.51 -16.45
CA MET A 64 6.95 2.22 -17.21
C MET A 64 6.89 0.82 -17.85
N PHE A 65 6.55 -0.21 -17.07
CA PHE A 65 6.43 -1.58 -17.58
C PHE A 65 5.28 -1.71 -18.59
N THR A 66 4.16 -0.99 -18.37
CA THR A 66 3.03 -0.99 -19.31
C THR A 66 3.43 -0.39 -20.65
N ALA A 67 4.08 0.79 -20.65
CA ALA A 67 4.54 1.43 -21.88
C ALA A 67 5.56 0.57 -22.62
N ASN A 68 6.56 0.05 -21.89
CA ASN A 68 7.63 -0.76 -22.47
C ASN A 68 7.13 -2.11 -23.00
N GLY A 69 6.22 -2.78 -22.29
CA GLY A 69 5.74 -4.11 -22.66
C GLY A 69 4.61 -4.12 -23.70
N THR A 70 3.92 -3.00 -23.91
CA THR A 70 2.83 -2.90 -24.91
C THR A 70 3.19 -2.01 -26.11
N GLY A 71 4.32 -1.31 -26.07
CA GLY A 71 4.71 -0.34 -27.09
C GLY A 71 3.78 0.88 -27.17
N THR A 72 2.97 1.13 -26.13
CA THR A 72 2.03 2.25 -26.08
C THR A 72 2.67 3.49 -25.43
N PRO A 73 2.19 4.71 -25.75
CA PRO A 73 2.68 5.91 -25.09
C PRO A 73 2.42 5.84 -23.58
N ARG A 74 3.43 6.20 -22.79
CA ARG A 74 3.31 6.25 -21.33
C ARG A 74 2.18 7.19 -20.92
N VAL A 75 1.34 6.72 -19.99
CA VAL A 75 0.26 7.52 -19.40
C VAL A 75 0.83 8.79 -18.79
N ALA A 76 0.23 9.93 -19.12
CA ALA A 76 0.68 11.23 -18.63
C ALA A 76 0.63 11.31 -17.09
N ASP A 77 1.75 11.72 -16.49
CA ASP A 77 1.86 11.90 -15.05
C ASP A 77 0.89 13.02 -14.60
N MET A 78 0.12 12.78 -13.55
CA MET A 78 -0.77 13.80 -12.95
C MET A 78 -0.29 14.08 -11.52
N PRO A 79 0.56 15.10 -11.33
CA PRO A 79 1.32 15.26 -10.09
C PRO A 79 0.42 15.44 -8.86
N ARG A 80 -0.74 16.07 -9.02
CA ARG A 80 -1.72 16.23 -7.93
C ARG A 80 -2.30 14.91 -7.44
N LEU A 81 -2.62 13.99 -8.35
CA LEU A 81 -3.16 12.68 -7.98
C LEU A 81 -2.08 11.77 -7.40
N GLU A 82 -0.86 11.83 -7.95
CA GLU A 82 0.29 11.11 -7.39
C GLU A 82 0.59 11.57 -5.96
N ALA A 83 0.60 12.88 -5.71
CA ALA A 83 0.77 13.43 -4.37
C ALA A 83 -0.39 13.05 -3.45
N ALA A 84 -1.63 13.15 -3.92
CA ALA A 84 -2.81 12.79 -3.14
C ALA A 84 -2.78 11.32 -2.74
N ALA A 85 -2.51 10.40 -3.68
CA ALA A 85 -2.45 8.96 -3.42
C ALA A 85 -1.33 8.58 -2.42
N MET A 86 -0.16 9.24 -2.51
CA MET A 86 0.92 9.02 -1.54
C MET A 86 0.58 9.58 -0.17
N LEU A 87 -0.01 10.77 -0.11
CA LEU A 87 -0.37 11.42 1.16
C LEU A 87 -1.49 10.68 1.87
N THR A 88 -2.56 10.29 1.18
CA THR A 88 -3.65 9.50 1.76
C THR A 88 -3.18 8.12 2.21
N MET A 89 -2.32 7.47 1.43
CA MET A 89 -1.74 6.18 1.82
C MET A 89 -0.87 6.32 3.09
N LEU A 90 -0.05 7.37 3.18
CA LEU A 90 0.72 7.65 4.39
C LEU A 90 -0.20 7.89 5.59
N LEU A 91 -1.23 8.73 5.44
CA LEU A 91 -2.21 8.96 6.50
C LEU A 91 -2.95 7.68 6.92
N ALA A 92 -3.29 6.81 5.97
CA ALA A 92 -3.88 5.51 6.26
C ALA A 92 -2.92 4.62 7.07
N THR A 93 -1.64 4.56 6.71
CA THR A 93 -0.64 3.79 7.49
C THR A 93 -0.46 4.33 8.90
N LEU A 94 -0.41 5.66 9.07
CA LEU A 94 -0.30 6.30 10.39
C LEU A 94 -1.56 6.04 11.23
N ALA A 95 -2.75 6.24 10.65
CA ALA A 95 -4.01 5.97 11.32
C ALA A 95 -4.16 4.49 11.71
N GLY A 96 -3.71 3.57 10.87
CA GLY A 96 -3.67 2.14 11.17
C GLY A 96 -2.72 1.79 12.31
N SER A 97 -1.56 2.45 12.39
CA SER A 97 -0.61 2.28 13.50
C SER A 97 -1.13 2.81 14.84
N SER A 98 -1.99 3.83 14.80
CA SER A 98 -2.62 4.44 15.97
C SER A 98 -4.09 4.01 16.15
N ALA A 99 -4.50 2.89 15.55
CA ALA A 99 -5.92 2.49 15.50
C ALA A 99 -6.54 2.26 16.88
N ARG A 100 -5.74 1.98 17.93
CA ARG A 100 -6.20 1.90 19.33
C ARG A 100 -6.56 3.24 19.94
N GLN A 101 -5.88 4.31 19.54
CA GLN A 101 -5.98 5.63 20.14
C GLN A 101 -6.98 6.51 19.39
N LEU A 102 -7.20 6.21 18.11
CA LEU A 102 -8.08 6.96 17.24
C LEU A 102 -9.50 6.37 17.20
N PRO A 103 -10.53 7.21 16.99
CA PRO A 103 -11.88 6.72 16.73
C PRO A 103 -11.90 5.82 15.47
N PRO A 104 -12.67 4.71 15.48
CA PRO A 104 -12.77 3.82 14.32
C PRO A 104 -13.19 4.53 13.04
N THR A 105 -14.03 5.56 13.14
CA THR A 105 -14.48 6.40 12.03
C THR A 105 -13.35 7.18 11.37
N VAL A 106 -12.36 7.65 12.15
CA VAL A 106 -11.19 8.37 11.64
C VAL A 106 -10.28 7.41 10.88
N VAL A 107 -10.01 6.24 11.46
CA VAL A 107 -9.21 5.19 10.80
C VAL A 107 -9.88 4.76 9.50
N ALA A 108 -11.20 4.53 9.54
CA ALA A 108 -11.98 4.18 8.36
C ALA A 108 -11.91 5.25 7.27
N ALA A 109 -12.08 6.52 7.63
CA ALA A 109 -12.00 7.63 6.67
C ALA A 109 -10.64 7.68 5.98
N CYS A 110 -9.54 7.55 6.73
CA CYS A 110 -8.20 7.51 6.15
C CYS A 110 -8.02 6.33 5.18
N MET A 111 -8.46 5.12 5.56
CA MET A 111 -8.39 3.92 4.72
C MET A 111 -9.21 4.06 3.44
N LEU A 112 -10.44 4.56 3.53
CA LEU A 112 -11.33 4.75 2.38
C LEU A 112 -10.83 5.85 1.43
N LEU A 113 -10.28 6.94 1.97
CA LEU A 113 -9.66 7.98 1.14
C LEU A 113 -8.41 7.46 0.41
N ALA A 114 -7.57 6.67 1.08
CA ALA A 114 -6.44 6.00 0.44
C ALA A 114 -6.90 5.03 -0.65
N ALA A 115 -7.92 4.21 -0.37
CA ALA A 115 -8.50 3.30 -1.35
C ALA A 115 -9.03 4.06 -2.59
N ALA A 116 -9.82 5.13 -2.40
CA ALA A 116 -10.39 5.91 -3.48
C ALA A 116 -9.32 6.56 -4.37
N THR A 117 -8.33 7.19 -3.77
CA THR A 117 -7.24 7.86 -4.50
C THR A 117 -6.36 6.86 -5.28
N LEU A 118 -6.01 5.72 -4.66
CA LEU A 118 -5.27 4.64 -5.33
C LEU A 118 -6.10 3.96 -6.43
N PHE A 119 -7.41 3.83 -6.24
CA PHE A 119 -8.33 3.29 -7.25
C PHE A 119 -8.39 4.19 -8.49
N VAL A 120 -8.62 5.50 -8.30
CA VAL A 120 -8.62 6.49 -9.40
C VAL A 120 -7.27 6.50 -10.12
N ARG A 121 -6.17 6.36 -9.39
CA ARG A 121 -4.82 6.24 -9.98
C ARG A 121 -4.67 4.99 -10.84
N GLY A 122 -5.15 3.83 -10.36
CA GLY A 122 -5.11 2.56 -11.10
C GLY A 122 -5.95 2.60 -12.38
N LEU A 123 -7.13 3.24 -12.35
CA LEU A 123 -7.98 3.38 -13.54
C LEU A 123 -7.26 4.09 -14.70
N ARG A 124 -6.40 5.07 -14.38
CA ARG A 124 -5.66 5.83 -15.40
C ARG A 124 -4.62 4.99 -16.14
N TRP A 125 -4.20 3.85 -15.60
CA TRP A 125 -3.20 2.98 -16.22
C TRP A 125 -3.73 2.10 -17.35
N ARG A 126 -5.03 2.19 -17.68
CA ARG A 126 -5.64 1.54 -18.85
C ARG A 126 -5.36 0.03 -18.89
N ILE A 127 -5.75 -0.68 -17.84
CA ILE A 127 -5.52 -2.14 -17.67
C ILE A 127 -5.90 -2.97 -18.91
N TRP A 128 -6.90 -2.54 -19.66
CA TRP A 128 -7.38 -3.16 -20.89
C TRP A 128 -6.32 -3.36 -21.97
N VAL A 129 -5.26 -2.54 -21.98
CA VAL A 129 -4.15 -2.65 -22.93
C VAL A 129 -3.25 -3.86 -22.61
N THR A 130 -3.26 -4.33 -21.35
CA THR A 130 -2.35 -5.36 -20.84
C THR A 130 -2.87 -6.80 -20.94
N PHE A 131 -4.12 -7.01 -21.36
CA PHE A 131 -4.74 -8.35 -21.40
C PHE A 131 -4.03 -9.36 -22.32
N ARG A 132 -3.29 -8.89 -23.32
CA ARG A 132 -2.54 -9.75 -24.26
C ARG A 132 -1.16 -10.16 -23.73
N THR A 133 -0.71 -9.55 -22.65
CA THR A 133 0.63 -9.72 -22.09
C THR A 133 0.51 -10.24 -20.66
N PRO A 134 0.62 -11.57 -20.43
CA PRO A 134 0.31 -12.18 -19.14
C PRO A 134 1.14 -11.62 -17.98
N LEU A 135 2.39 -11.21 -18.26
CA LEU A 135 3.28 -10.57 -17.30
C LEU A 135 2.75 -9.20 -16.79
N LEU A 136 2.06 -8.44 -17.63
CA LEU A 136 1.59 -7.10 -17.28
C LEU A 136 0.25 -7.13 -16.55
N TRP A 137 -0.65 -8.05 -16.92
CA TRP A 137 -1.93 -8.17 -16.24
C TRP A 137 -1.76 -8.58 -14.77
N SER A 138 -0.85 -9.52 -14.46
CA SER A 138 -0.59 -9.90 -13.07
C SER A 138 -0.11 -8.72 -12.22
N LEU A 139 0.79 -7.89 -12.76
CA LEU A 139 1.27 -6.67 -12.10
C LEU A 139 0.13 -5.71 -11.73
N HIS A 140 -0.84 -5.53 -12.64
CA HIS A 140 -1.99 -4.66 -12.36
C HIS A 140 -2.95 -5.31 -11.37
N LEU A 141 -3.15 -6.62 -11.46
CA LEU A 141 -4.01 -7.36 -10.55
C LEU A 141 -3.50 -7.23 -9.11
N SER A 142 -2.20 -7.43 -8.88
CA SER A 142 -1.57 -7.23 -7.57
C SER A 142 -1.72 -5.79 -7.07
N TYR A 143 -1.61 -4.79 -7.96
CA TYR A 143 -1.87 -3.40 -7.57
C TYR A 143 -3.32 -3.19 -7.14
N TRP A 144 -4.31 -3.74 -7.86
CA TRP A 144 -5.73 -3.59 -7.53
C TRP A 144 -6.13 -4.22 -6.20
N CYS A 145 -5.39 -5.22 -5.73
CA CYS A 145 -5.58 -5.79 -4.40
C CYS A 145 -5.26 -4.78 -3.28
N ILE A 146 -4.39 -3.78 -3.51
CA ILE A 146 -4.06 -2.75 -2.50
C ILE A 146 -5.26 -1.84 -2.18
N PRO A 147 -5.86 -1.09 -3.14
CA PRO A 147 -7.03 -0.27 -2.87
C PRO A 147 -8.22 -1.11 -2.42
N LEU A 148 -8.38 -2.34 -2.92
CA LEU A 148 -9.42 -3.25 -2.47
C LEU A 148 -9.22 -3.64 -0.99
N GLY A 149 -8.02 -4.04 -0.59
CA GLY A 149 -7.70 -4.36 0.80
C GLY A 149 -7.88 -3.18 1.74
N LEU A 150 -7.48 -1.97 1.33
CA LEU A 150 -7.72 -0.74 2.12
C LEU A 150 -9.20 -0.41 2.24
N PHE A 151 -9.98 -0.61 1.18
CA PHE A 151 -11.43 -0.44 1.21
C PHE A 151 -12.08 -1.41 2.20
N LEU A 152 -11.72 -2.69 2.14
CA LEU A 152 -12.20 -3.71 3.09
C LEU A 152 -11.77 -3.40 4.52
N PHE A 153 -10.56 -2.86 4.74
CA PHE A 153 -10.10 -2.39 6.05
C PHE A 153 -11.03 -1.27 6.56
N GLY A 154 -11.25 -0.24 5.74
CA GLY A 154 -12.12 0.87 6.11
C GLY A 154 -13.54 0.43 6.42
N MET A 155 -14.10 -0.51 5.65
CA MET A 155 -15.40 -1.11 5.95
C MET A 155 -15.40 -1.87 7.28
N SER A 156 -14.40 -2.71 7.51
CA SER A 156 -14.24 -3.48 8.76
C SER A 156 -14.27 -2.58 10.00
N GLN A 157 -13.65 -1.38 9.91
CA GLN A 157 -13.66 -0.40 11.00
C GLN A 157 -15.03 0.25 11.26
N LEU A 158 -15.91 0.33 10.26
CA LEU A 158 -17.24 0.95 10.38
C LEU A 158 -18.33 -0.05 10.75
N THR A 159 -18.29 -1.25 10.18
CA THR A 159 -19.37 -2.24 10.27
C THR A 159 -18.99 -3.47 11.09
N GLY A 160 -17.69 -3.63 11.43
CA GLY A 160 -17.15 -4.87 12.00
C GLY A 160 -17.00 -6.01 10.98
N GLN A 161 -17.31 -5.77 9.70
CA GLN A 161 -17.22 -6.74 8.61
C GLN A 161 -16.58 -6.10 7.36
N PRO A 162 -15.72 -6.79 6.59
CA PRO A 162 -15.26 -8.17 6.76
C PRO A 162 -14.33 -8.37 7.97
N ALA A 163 -14.08 -9.62 8.34
CA ALA A 163 -13.17 -9.95 9.44
C ALA A 163 -11.75 -9.46 9.15
N HIS A 164 -11.00 -9.10 10.19
CA HIS A 164 -9.62 -8.61 10.06
C HIS A 164 -8.72 -9.57 9.25
N SER A 165 -8.91 -10.88 9.41
CA SER A 165 -8.18 -11.90 8.64
C SER A 165 -8.41 -11.78 7.13
N GLN A 166 -9.62 -11.47 6.68
CA GLN A 166 -9.97 -11.31 5.26
C GLN A 166 -9.33 -10.05 4.68
N VAL A 167 -9.27 -8.97 5.47
CA VAL A 167 -8.57 -7.74 5.11
C VAL A 167 -7.09 -8.01 4.88
N ILE A 168 -6.43 -8.64 5.87
CA ILE A 168 -5.01 -8.97 5.79
C ILE A 168 -4.73 -9.93 4.65
N HIS A 169 -5.54 -10.99 4.48
CA HIS A 169 -5.39 -11.95 3.38
C HIS A 169 -5.47 -11.27 2.01
N THR A 170 -6.39 -10.32 1.84
CA THR A 170 -6.51 -9.56 0.59
C THR A 170 -5.22 -8.78 0.28
N LEU A 171 -4.62 -8.16 1.28
CA LEU A 171 -3.39 -7.38 1.12
C LEU A 171 -2.16 -8.28 0.95
N THR A 172 -2.02 -9.34 1.73
CA THR A 172 -0.82 -10.20 1.70
C THR A 172 -0.86 -11.17 0.53
N VAL A 173 -1.94 -11.92 0.35
CA VAL A 173 -2.04 -12.92 -0.75
C VAL A 173 -2.32 -12.23 -2.08
N GLY A 174 -3.16 -11.20 -2.09
CA GLY A 174 -3.52 -10.51 -3.33
C GLY A 174 -2.43 -9.59 -3.85
N ALA A 175 -1.86 -8.74 -2.99
CA ALA A 175 -0.89 -7.74 -3.44
C ALA A 175 0.59 -8.16 -3.29
N MET A 176 0.92 -9.03 -2.32
CA MET A 176 2.31 -9.43 -2.04
C MET A 176 2.63 -10.87 -2.46
N GLY A 177 1.61 -11.67 -2.81
CA GLY A 177 1.73 -13.08 -3.20
C GLY A 177 2.12 -13.32 -4.64
#